data_AF-A0A2G2NJR1-F1
#
_entry.id   AF-A0A2G2NJR1-F1
#
_cell.length_a   1.000
_cell.length_b   1.000
_cell.length_c   1.000
_cell.angle_alpha   90.00
_cell.angle_beta   90.00
_cell.angle_gamma   90.00
#
_symmetry.space_group_name_H-M   'P 1'
#
loop_
_entity.id
_entity.type
_entity.pdbx_description
1 polymer ?
#
loop_
_entity_poly.entity_id
_entity_poly.type
_entity_poly.pdbx_seq_one_letter_code
_entity_poly.pdbx_strand_id
1 'polypeptide(L)' 'MNPNLDRLHPYPFEKLAKLKAGISVPDHLRPISLGIGEPKHPSPDFVKQVIANNLDKLANYPTTRGTDELREAISGWAT' A
#
# COMPACT_ATOMS: atom_id res chain seq x y z
N MET A 1 -28.94 -8.55 2.80
CA MET A 1 -27.48 -8.41 3.01
C MET A 1 -26.77 -9.54 2.28
N ASN A 2 -25.59 -9.34 1.68
CA ASN A 2 -24.88 -10.40 0.93
C ASN A 2 -24.21 -11.39 1.92
N PRO A 3 -24.62 -12.67 1.97
CA PRO A 3 -24.08 -13.65 2.93
C PRO A 3 -22.60 -13.99 2.70
N ASN A 4 -22.02 -13.64 1.54
CA ASN A 4 -20.60 -13.84 1.29
C ASN A 4 -19.71 -12.85 2.04
N LEU A 5 -20.26 -11.73 2.52
CA LEU A 5 -19.50 -10.77 3.32
C LEU A 5 -19.07 -11.37 4.67
N ASP A 6 -19.88 -12.26 5.25
CA ASP A 6 -19.58 -12.92 6.52
C ASP A 6 -18.41 -13.91 6.42
N ARG A 7 -18.00 -14.25 5.19
CA ARG A 7 -16.86 -15.13 4.91
C ARG A 7 -15.53 -14.38 4.85
N LEU A 8 -15.56 -13.05 4.88
CA LEU A 8 -14.35 -12.23 4.85
C LEU A 8 -13.67 -12.25 6.23
N HIS A 9 -12.34 -12.30 6.22
CA HIS A 9 -11.57 -12.12 7.45
C HIS A 9 -11.30 -10.63 7.70
N PRO A 10 -11.27 -10.18 8.96
CA PRO A 10 -10.80 -8.85 9.30
C PRO A 10 -9.32 -8.71 8.95
N TYR A 11 -8.85 -7.48 8.85
CA TYR A 11 -7.44 -7.25 8.53
C TYR A 11 -6.51 -7.90 9.57
N PRO A 12 -5.37 -8.48 9.14
CA PRO A 12 -4.46 -9.19 10.05
C PRO A 12 -3.99 -8.37 11.26
N PHE A 13 -3.83 -7.05 11.12
CA PHE A 13 -3.42 -6.16 12.21
C PHE A 13 -4.54 -5.95 13.25
N GLU A 14 -5.81 -5.96 12.83
CA GLU A 14 -6.95 -5.90 13.77
C GLU A 14 -7.03 -7.18 14.59
N LYS A 15 -6.79 -8.33 13.95
CA LYS A 15 -6.69 -9.61 14.64
C LYS A 15 -5.54 -9.60 15.65
N LEU A 16 -4.37 -9.05 15.28
CA LEU A 16 -3.23 -8.91 16.19
C LEU A 16 -3.54 -7.97 17.36
N ALA A 17 -4.25 -6.86 17.13
CA ALA A 17 -4.68 -5.94 18.18
C ALA A 17 -5.62 -6.62 19.18
N LYS A 18 -6.59 -7.40 18.69
CA LYS A 18 -7.50 -8.20 19.54
C LYS A 18 -6.73 -9.22 20.39
N LEU A 19 -5.74 -9.89 19.81
CA LEU A 19 -4.90 -10.85 20.54
C LEU A 19 -4.04 -10.20 21.63
N LYS A 20 -3.67 -8.92 21.46
CA LYS A 20 -2.90 -8.15 22.44
C LYS A 20 -3.77 -7.46 23.50
N ALA A 21 -5.10 -7.49 23.35
CA ALA A 21 -6.01 -6.78 24.24
C ALA A 21 -5.85 -7.29 25.68
N GLY A 22 -5.67 -6.37 26.64
CA GLY A 22 -5.49 -6.70 28.06
C GLY A 22 -4.06 -7.01 28.50
N ILE A 23 -3.08 -7.01 27.58
CA ILE A 23 -1.66 -7.17 27.92
C ILE A 23 -1.07 -5.82 28.34
N SER A 24 -0.54 -5.74 29.56
CA SER A 24 0.26 -4.60 30.03
C SER A 24 1.73 -4.77 29.63
N VAL A 25 2.31 -3.74 29.02
CA VAL A 25 3.75 -3.69 28.71
C VAL A 25 4.47 -2.82 29.75
N PRO A 26 5.77 -3.03 30.01
CA PRO A 26 6.54 -2.17 30.91
C PRO A 26 6.62 -0.73 30.39
N ASP A 27 6.27 0.25 31.22
CA ASP A 27 6.16 1.68 30.83
C ASP A 27 7.48 2.30 30.35
N HIS A 28 8.62 1.73 30.74
CA HIS A 28 9.94 2.23 30.37
C HIS A 28 10.40 1.74 28.98
N LEU A 29 9.62 0.91 28.30
CA LEU A 29 9.97 0.35 26.99
C LEU A 29 9.10 0.94 25.88
N ARG A 30 9.76 1.40 24.80
CA ARG A 30 9.07 1.83 23.58
C ARG A 30 8.72 0.62 22.70
N PRO A 31 7.46 0.49 22.22
CA PRO A 31 7.09 -0.58 21.31
C PRO A 31 7.87 -0.52 19.99
N ILE A 32 8.27 -1.69 19.47
CA ILE A 32 8.86 -1.83 18.13
C ILE A 32 7.84 -2.56 17.25
N SER A 33 7.33 -1.88 16.23
CA SER A 33 6.35 -2.44 15.29
C SER A 33 7.06 -3.10 14.11
N LEU A 34 7.24 -4.43 14.18
CA LEU A 34 7.79 -5.24 13.09
C LEU A 34 6.73 -6.10 12.38
N GLY A 35 5.48 -6.02 12.84
CA GLY A 35 4.37 -6.85 12.33
C GLY A 35 3.61 -6.23 11.16
N ILE A 36 3.96 -5.02 10.74
CA ILE A 36 3.27 -4.28 9.67
C ILE A 36 4.30 -3.90 8.61
N GLY A 37 4.14 -4.42 7.39
CA GLY A 37 5.03 -4.15 6.25
C GLY A 37 4.74 -2.84 5.52
N GLU A 38 4.23 -1.82 6.21
CA GLU A 38 3.95 -0.51 5.61
C GLU A 38 5.26 0.30 5.52
N PRO A 39 5.67 0.77 4.33
CA PRO A 39 6.87 1.59 4.19
C PRO A 39 6.71 2.92 4.95
N LYS A 40 7.74 3.29 5.73
CA LYS A 40 7.76 4.57 6.48
C LYS A 40 8.66 5.63 5.85
N HIS A 41 9.45 5.26 4.83
CA HIS A 41 10.32 6.19 4.14
C HIS A 41 9.51 7.06 3.16
N PRO A 42 9.89 8.33 2.96
CA PRO A 42 9.26 9.16 1.95
C PRO A 42 9.47 8.57 0.56
N SER A 43 8.46 8.72 -0.30
CA SER A 43 8.61 8.40 -1.72
C SER A 43 9.67 9.30 -2.36
N PRO A 44 10.47 8.79 -3.32
CA PRO A 44 11.45 9.60 -4.04
C PRO A 44 10.82 10.81 -4.73
N ASP A 45 11.46 11.97 -4.67
CA ASP A 45 10.86 13.23 -5.14
C ASP A 45 10.60 13.26 -6.65
N PHE A 46 11.42 12.56 -7.45
CA PHE A 46 11.21 12.49 -8.90
C PHE A 46 9.86 11.87 -9.26
N VAL A 47 9.34 10.94 -8.45
CA VAL A 47 8.04 10.30 -8.71
C VAL A 47 6.93 11.34 -8.63
N LYS A 48 6.95 12.19 -7.59
CA LYS A 48 5.99 13.28 -7.41
C LYS A 48 6.07 14.27 -8.57
N GLN A 49 7.29 14.62 -8.98
CA GLN A 49 7.52 15.58 -10.06
C GLN A 49 7.01 15.04 -11.41
N VAL A 50 7.27 13.78 -11.75
CA VAL A 50 6.82 13.18 -13.00
C VAL A 50 5.29 13.13 -13.07
N ILE A 51 4.61 12.79 -11.96
CA ILE A 51 3.15 12.84 -11.90
C ILE A 51 2.65 14.27 -12.14
N ALA A 52 3.21 15.26 -11.42
CA ALA A 52 2.82 16.66 -11.56
C ALA A 52 3.00 17.18 -13.00
N ASN A 53 4.10 16.80 -13.65
CA ASN A 53 4.42 17.20 -15.02
C ASN A 53 3.50 16.59 -16.09
N ASN A 54 2.67 15.59 -15.75
CA ASN A 54 1.81 14.88 -16.70
C ASN A 54 0.31 15.01 -16.36
N LEU A 55 -0.08 15.95 -15.48
CA LEU A 55 -1.48 16.14 -15.07
C LEU A 55 -2.39 16.62 -16.20
N ASP A 56 -1.85 17.26 -17.24
CA ASP A 56 -2.56 17.66 -18.45
C ASP A 56 -3.19 16.46 -19.19
N LYS A 57 -2.64 15.25 -18.99
CA LYS A 57 -3.12 14.01 -19.62
C LYS A 57 -4.33 13.38 -18.92
N LEU A 58 -4.78 13.91 -17.78
CA LEU A 58 -5.88 13.33 -16.98
C LEU A 58 -7.21 13.21 -17.73
N ALA A 59 -7.45 14.07 -18.74
CA ALA A 59 -8.66 14.03 -19.55
C ALA A 59 -8.68 12.85 -20.55
N ASN A 60 -7.54 12.19 -20.76
CA ASN A 60 -7.44 11.07 -21.69
C ASN A 60 -7.84 9.77 -21.00
N TYR A 61 -8.73 9.01 -21.61
CA TYR A 61 -9.05 7.66 -21.15
C TYR A 61 -7.89 6.71 -21.47
N PRO A 62 -7.19 6.16 -20.47
CA PRO A 62 -6.14 5.19 -20.72
C PRO A 62 -6.75 3.88 -21.24
N THR A 63 -5.99 3.15 -22.03
CA THR A 63 -6.40 1.80 -22.42
C THR A 63 -6.28 0.85 -21.23
N THR A 64 -7.11 -0.20 -21.20
CA THR A 64 -7.06 -1.24 -20.15
C THR A 64 -5.70 -1.94 -20.07
N ARG A 65 -4.94 -1.98 -21.18
CA ARG A 65 -3.62 -2.62 -21.23
C ARG A 65 -2.47 -1.72 -20.72
N GLY A 66 -2.74 -0.45 -20.43
CA GLY A 66 -1.69 0.55 -20.22
C GLY A 66 -1.05 1.01 -21.54
N THR A 67 -0.05 1.89 -21.46
CA THR A 67 0.69 2.36 -22.64
C THR A 67 1.81 1.39 -23.01
N ASP A 68 2.35 1.52 -24.21
CA ASP A 68 3.45 0.68 -24.68
C ASP A 68 4.71 0.96 -23.87
N GLU A 69 5.00 2.24 -23.62
CA GLU A 69 6.16 2.70 -22.84
C GLU A 69 6.12 2.19 -21.39
N LEU A 70 4.93 2.13 -20.78
CA LEU A 70 4.78 1.58 -19.43
C LEU A 70 5.15 0.09 -19.42
N ARG A 71 4.69 -0.68 -20.41
CA ARG A 71 4.94 -2.12 -20.49
C ARG A 71 6.41 -2.41 -20.78
N GLU A 72 7.04 -1.63 -21.64
CA GLU A 72 8.49 -1.71 -21.91
C GLU A 72 9.30 -1.39 -20.65
N ALA A 73 8.96 -0.33 -19.92
CA ALA A 73 9.65 0.03 -18.68
C ALA A 73 9.51 -1.06 -17.60
N ILE A 74 8.32 -1.64 -17.44
CA ILE A 74 8.10 -2.77 -16.53
C ILE A 74 8.95 -3.97 -16.96
N SER A 75 8.98 -4.29 -18.25
CA SER A 75 9.77 -5.40 -18.78
C SER A 75 11.26 -5.22 -18.52
N GLY A 76 11.79 -4.01 -18.76
CA GLY A 76 13.20 -3.70 -18.52
C GLY A 76 13.58 -3.69 -17.03
N TRP A 77 12.63 -3.38 -16.14
CA TRP A 77 12.86 -3.44 -14.69
C TRP A 77 12.82 -4.86 -14.12
N ALA A 78 11.98 -5.73 -14.69
CA ALA A 78 11.77 -7.08 -14.19
C ALA A 78 12.88 -8.09 -14.58
N THR A 79 13.81 -7.69 -15.46
CA THR A 79 14.99 -8.47 -15.89
C THR A 79 16.24 -8.09 -15.10
#